data_AF-A0A1V6D5H6-F1
#
_entry.id   AF-A0A1V6D5H6-F1
#
_cell.length_a   1.000
_cell.length_b   1.000
_cell.length_c   1.000
_cell.angle_alpha   90.00
_cell.angle_beta   90.00
_cell.angle_gamma   90.00
#
_symmetry.space_group_name_H-M   'P 1'
#
loop_
_entity.id
_entity.type
_entity.pdbx_description
1 polymer ?
#
loop_
_entity_poly.entity_id
_entity_poly.type
_entity_poly.pdbx_seq_one_letter_code
_entity_poly.pdbx_strand_id
1 'polypeptide(L)'
;MKRSSKLLTFLRRLPPYLVLALVVAAAGPYCAAQADKAGAPAPGGTARPEADKADATPPSMSMLELFERGGWFMLPIVLASLVGLALIIERLISLRKDKIIPPRLLDQLKDTYKPGQEDRSAGLNYCHANASPLARVLAAGIGKMHRDEQTVEQAIEDAGANEIAKLKRNLRGLFAVGSIAPLLGLLGTVSGMIKAFQVASVKGLGKATSLAQGIYEALVTTYAGLLVAIPVLVFYYYFLGKIDRIVSEMNDLSIEFVEHYMAEPAKA
;
A
#
# COMPACT_ATOMS: atom_id res chain seq x y z
N MET A 1 30.57 -2.72 -6.48
CA MET A 1 29.30 -3.50 -6.39
C MET A 1 28.77 -3.77 -4.97
N LYS A 2 29.50 -3.54 -3.87
CA LYS A 2 29.02 -3.77 -2.48
C LYS A 2 28.08 -2.69 -1.87
N ARG A 3 27.87 -1.55 -2.53
CA ARG A 3 27.05 -0.43 -1.99
C ARG A 3 25.53 -0.57 -2.24
N SER A 4 25.09 -1.17 -3.36
CA SER A 4 23.65 -1.30 -3.66
C SER A 4 22.92 -2.28 -2.73
N SER A 5 23.58 -3.36 -2.30
CA SER A 5 22.98 -4.35 -1.39
C SER A 5 22.68 -3.77 0.00
N LYS A 6 23.57 -2.90 0.53
CA LYS A 6 23.34 -2.24 1.82
C LYS A 6 22.22 -1.20 1.76
N LEU A 7 22.05 -0.51 0.65
CA LEU A 7 20.99 0.48 0.46
C LEU A 7 19.60 -0.18 0.42
N LEU A 8 19.47 -1.29 -0.32
CA LEU A 8 18.24 -2.10 -0.39
C LEU A 8 17.87 -2.73 0.95
N THR A 9 18.86 -3.13 1.75
CA THR A 9 18.64 -3.67 3.11
C THR A 9 18.27 -2.56 4.11
N PHE A 10 18.80 -1.35 3.94
CA PHE A 10 18.47 -0.18 4.75
C PHE A 10 17.06 0.35 4.45
N LEU A 11 16.68 0.42 3.17
CA LEU A 11 15.32 0.76 2.72
C LEU A 11 14.27 -0.24 3.24
N ARG A 12 14.64 -1.52 3.40
CA ARG A 12 13.79 -2.58 3.92
C ARG A 12 13.60 -2.53 5.45
N ARG A 13 14.40 -1.75 6.18
CA ARG A 13 14.31 -1.55 7.64
C ARG A 13 13.68 -0.22 8.06
N LEU A 14 13.26 0.63 7.12
CA LEU A 14 12.62 1.89 7.45
C LEU A 14 11.25 1.64 8.12
N PRO A 15 11.01 2.22 9.32
CA PRO A 15 9.71 2.12 9.96
C PRO A 15 8.66 2.83 9.09
N PRO A 16 7.41 2.33 9.08
CA PRO A 16 6.33 2.82 8.19
C PRO A 16 6.03 4.31 8.38
N TYR A 17 6.26 4.85 9.58
CA TYR A 17 6.16 6.28 9.87
C TYR A 17 7.22 7.11 9.14
N LEU A 18 8.38 6.54 8.84
CA LEU A 18 9.45 7.23 8.12
C LEU A 18 9.14 7.28 6.62
N VAL A 19 8.50 6.26 6.03
CA VAL A 19 8.03 6.31 4.63
C VAL A 19 6.84 7.24 4.48
N LEU A 20 5.88 7.19 5.42
CA LEU A 20 4.77 8.14 5.50
C LEU A 20 5.30 9.57 5.71
N ALA A 21 6.28 9.77 6.59
CA ALA A 21 6.92 11.07 6.82
C ALA A 21 7.78 11.52 5.64
N LEU A 22 8.47 10.63 4.92
CA LEU A 22 9.26 10.99 3.73
C LEU A 22 8.35 11.39 2.57
N VAL A 23 7.17 10.77 2.46
CA VAL A 23 6.15 11.14 1.48
C VAL A 23 5.48 12.46 1.84
N VAL A 24 5.03 12.63 3.09
CA VAL A 24 4.44 13.88 3.58
C VAL A 24 5.47 15.03 3.54
N ALA A 25 6.73 14.73 3.87
CA ALA A 25 7.84 15.69 3.82
C ALA A 25 8.44 15.86 2.41
N ALA A 26 8.14 15.00 1.43
CA ALA A 26 8.48 15.25 0.02
C ALA A 26 7.37 16.07 -0.67
N ALA A 27 6.12 15.94 -0.23
CA ALA A 27 5.00 16.75 -0.70
C ALA A 27 5.11 18.22 -0.29
N GLY A 28 5.57 18.50 0.94
CA GLY A 28 5.70 19.86 1.46
C GLY A 28 6.66 20.78 0.68
N PRO A 29 7.91 20.36 0.38
CA PRO A 29 8.90 21.21 -0.28
C PRO A 29 8.90 21.15 -1.82
N TYR A 30 8.34 20.11 -2.46
CA TYR A 30 8.30 20.06 -3.95
C TYR A 30 7.33 21.09 -4.55
N CYS A 31 6.25 21.45 -3.85
CA CYS A 31 5.31 22.47 -4.31
C CYS A 31 5.93 23.88 -4.24
N ALA A 32 6.82 24.13 -3.26
CA ALA A 32 7.52 25.40 -3.10
C ALA A 32 8.67 25.58 -4.10
N ALA A 33 9.40 24.50 -4.46
CA ALA A 33 10.61 24.61 -5.27
C ALA A 33 10.35 24.69 -6.80
N GLN A 34 9.19 24.25 -7.30
CA GLN A 34 8.92 24.19 -8.74
C GLN A 34 8.25 25.47 -9.30
N ALA A 35 7.67 26.30 -8.43
CA ALA A 35 7.16 27.62 -8.80
C ALA A 35 8.30 28.60 -9.18
N ASP A 36 9.51 28.39 -8.67
CA ASP A 36 10.68 29.25 -8.91
C ASP A 36 11.20 29.15 -10.37
N LYS A 37 10.91 28.05 -11.09
CA LYS A 37 11.45 27.79 -12.44
C LYS A 37 10.44 27.76 -13.58
N ALA A 38 9.15 27.94 -13.32
CA ALA A 38 8.12 27.96 -14.36
C ALA A 38 7.91 29.36 -14.97
N GLY A 39 9.01 30.08 -15.26
CA GLY A 39 9.00 31.23 -16.16
C GLY A 39 9.31 30.77 -17.58
N ALA A 40 8.30 30.35 -18.34
CA ALA A 40 8.49 30.12 -19.77
C ALA A 40 8.62 31.49 -20.49
N PRO A 41 9.65 31.72 -21.32
CA PRO A 41 9.77 32.97 -22.06
C PRO A 41 8.75 33.00 -23.21
N ALA A 42 7.95 34.06 -23.28
CA ALA A 42 7.12 34.36 -24.45
C ALA A 42 8.03 34.78 -25.64
N PRO A 43 7.71 34.40 -26.89
CA PRO A 43 8.50 34.80 -28.03
C PRO A 43 8.14 36.24 -28.46
N GLY A 44 9.12 37.14 -28.35
CA GLY A 44 9.27 38.31 -29.22
C GLY A 44 8.50 39.59 -28.84
N GLY A 45 9.23 40.64 -28.41
CA GLY A 45 8.74 42.02 -28.45
C GLY A 45 9.27 42.99 -27.38
N THR A 46 10.53 43.41 -27.51
CA THR A 46 11.14 44.70 -27.05
C THR A 46 11.13 45.14 -25.57
N ALA A 47 12.34 45.43 -25.08
CA ALA A 47 12.76 45.98 -23.76
C ALA A 47 12.14 47.36 -23.42
N ARG A 48 11.68 47.71 -22.20
CA ARG A 48 12.30 48.01 -20.86
C ARG A 48 11.68 49.37 -20.39
N PRO A 49 11.80 49.88 -19.13
CA PRO A 49 12.25 49.29 -17.86
C PRO A 49 11.34 49.57 -16.62
N GLU A 50 11.49 48.70 -15.61
CA GLU A 50 11.43 48.87 -14.14
C GLU A 50 10.43 49.80 -13.42
N ALA A 51 9.71 49.13 -12.49
CA ALA A 51 9.53 49.48 -11.07
C ALA A 51 8.10 49.86 -10.62
N ASP A 52 7.37 48.86 -10.14
CA ASP A 52 6.77 48.97 -8.80
C ASP A 52 6.89 47.63 -8.07
N LYS A 53 7.37 47.70 -6.83
CA LYS A 53 7.56 46.55 -5.93
C LYS A 53 6.20 46.19 -5.35
N ALA A 54 5.53 45.19 -5.92
CA ALA A 54 4.54 44.43 -5.18
C ALA A 54 5.25 43.23 -4.54
N ASP A 55 5.35 43.23 -3.21
CA ASP A 55 5.61 42.03 -2.41
C ASP A 55 4.65 40.92 -2.86
N ALA A 56 5.16 39.99 -3.66
CA ALA A 56 4.47 38.76 -3.99
C ALA A 56 5.33 37.60 -3.47
N THR A 57 5.35 37.45 -2.14
CA THR A 57 5.58 36.13 -1.56
C THR A 57 4.49 35.24 -2.17
N PRO A 58 4.82 34.21 -2.99
CA PRO A 58 3.79 33.32 -3.48
C PRO A 58 3.12 32.69 -2.26
N PRO A 59 1.77 32.64 -2.19
CA PRO A 59 1.12 32.06 -1.04
C PRO A 59 1.61 30.62 -0.92
N SER A 60 2.12 30.27 0.26
CA SER A 60 2.35 28.88 0.63
C SER A 60 1.00 28.18 0.48
N MET A 61 0.80 27.48 -0.63
CA MET A 61 -0.50 26.90 -0.96
C MET A 61 -0.89 25.95 0.17
N SER A 62 -1.83 26.40 1.00
CA SER A 62 -2.31 25.59 2.10
C SER A 62 -3.11 24.44 1.52
N MET A 63 -3.10 23.27 2.17
CA MET A 63 -3.90 22.11 1.75
C MET A 63 -5.39 22.47 1.59
N LEU A 64 -5.85 23.48 2.34
CA LEU A 64 -7.19 24.06 2.23
C LEU A 64 -7.42 24.83 0.91
N GLU A 65 -6.45 25.64 0.46
CA GLU A 65 -6.55 26.37 -0.81
C GLU A 65 -6.53 25.40 -2.01
N LEU A 66 -5.83 24.27 -1.88
CA LEU A 66 -5.83 23.21 -2.88
C LEU A 66 -7.22 22.55 -3.02
N PHE A 67 -7.91 22.35 -1.89
CA PHE A 67 -9.26 21.81 -1.85
C PHE A 67 -10.29 22.78 -2.45
N GLU A 68 -10.22 24.05 -2.10
CA GLU A 68 -11.13 25.08 -2.62
C GLU A 68 -11.00 25.27 -4.14
N ARG A 69 -9.80 25.08 -4.69
CA ARG A 69 -9.53 25.31 -6.11
C ARG A 69 -9.71 24.10 -7.03
N GLY A 70 -9.73 22.88 -6.50
CA GLY A 70 -9.83 21.66 -7.33
C GLY A 70 -11.27 21.25 -7.72
N GLY A 71 -12.28 22.01 -7.31
CA GLY A 71 -13.66 21.79 -7.74
C GLY A 71 -14.26 20.45 -7.26
N TRP A 72 -15.34 20.02 -7.93
CA TRP A 72 -16.15 18.86 -7.51
C TRP A 72 -15.37 17.53 -7.41
N PHE A 73 -14.35 17.34 -8.26
CA PHE A 73 -13.56 16.10 -8.31
C PHE A 73 -12.56 15.95 -7.15
N MET A 74 -12.36 16.99 -6.34
CA MET A 74 -11.56 16.86 -5.11
C MET A 74 -12.23 15.98 -4.05
N LEU A 75 -13.56 15.99 -3.96
CA LEU A 75 -14.30 15.21 -2.97
C LEU A 75 -14.04 13.69 -3.09
N PRO A 76 -14.16 13.05 -4.26
CA PRO A 76 -13.84 11.62 -4.40
C PRO A 76 -12.33 11.32 -4.22
N ILE A 77 -11.42 12.26 -4.54
CA ILE A 77 -9.98 12.09 -4.30
C ILE A 77 -9.68 12.09 -2.79
N VAL A 78 -10.28 13.00 -2.02
CA VAL A 78 -10.14 13.04 -0.56
C VAL A 78 -10.73 11.78 0.07
N LEU A 79 -11.89 11.31 -0.40
CA LEU A 79 -12.47 10.05 0.06
C LEU A 79 -11.55 8.86 -0.24
N ALA A 80 -10.96 8.80 -1.44
CA ALA A 80 -9.97 7.79 -1.80
C ALA A 80 -8.73 7.85 -0.89
N SER A 81 -8.27 9.06 -0.51
CA SER A 81 -7.18 9.24 0.45
C SER A 81 -7.50 8.69 1.83
N LEU A 82 -8.70 8.99 2.36
CA LEU A 82 -9.15 8.50 3.66
C LEU A 82 -9.26 6.97 3.68
N VAL A 83 -9.86 6.38 2.65
CA VAL A 83 -9.98 4.93 2.50
C VAL A 83 -8.61 4.29 2.36
N GLY A 84 -7.72 4.86 1.54
CA GLY A 84 -6.34 4.39 1.38
C GLY A 84 -5.58 4.39 2.70
N LEU A 85 -5.68 5.48 3.48
CA LEU A 85 -5.04 5.60 4.78
C LEU A 85 -5.61 4.58 5.79
N ALA A 86 -6.93 4.43 5.86
CA ALA A 86 -7.57 3.45 6.73
C ALA A 86 -7.09 2.01 6.43
N LEU A 87 -7.03 1.64 5.15
CA LEU A 87 -6.52 0.33 4.72
C LEU A 87 -5.04 0.15 5.06
N ILE A 88 -4.21 1.19 4.93
CA ILE A 88 -2.79 1.14 5.32
C ILE A 88 -2.66 0.86 6.82
N ILE A 89 -3.40 1.59 7.67
CA ILE A 89 -3.35 1.43 9.13
C ILE A 89 -3.83 0.03 9.55
N GLU A 90 -4.98 -0.41 9.02
CA GLU A 90 -5.50 -1.77 9.25
C GLU A 90 -4.44 -2.82 8.90
N ARG A 91 -3.75 -2.64 7.77
CA ARG A 91 -2.75 -3.59 7.28
C ARG A 91 -1.46 -3.59 8.08
N LEU A 92 -1.01 -2.43 8.58
CA LEU A 92 0.13 -2.35 9.49
C LEU A 92 -0.09 -3.17 10.76
N ILE A 93 -1.32 -3.16 11.29
CA ILE A 93 -1.69 -3.90 12.49
C ILE A 93 -1.92 -5.39 12.16
N SER A 94 -2.60 -5.70 11.06
CA SER A 94 -2.95 -7.09 10.72
C SER A 94 -1.77 -7.92 10.21
N LEU A 95 -0.78 -7.32 9.52
CA LEU A 95 0.40 -8.03 9.01
C LEU A 95 1.55 -8.08 10.05
N ARG A 96 1.25 -7.98 11.34
CA ARG A 96 2.27 -8.18 12.37
C ARG A 96 2.65 -9.66 12.40
N LYS A 97 3.95 -9.95 12.28
CA LYS A 97 4.49 -11.32 12.21
C LYS A 97 4.04 -12.13 13.41
N ASP A 98 4.12 -11.56 14.61
CA ASP A 98 3.73 -12.21 15.88
C ASP A 98 2.26 -12.69 15.91
N LYS A 99 1.38 -12.05 15.13
CA LYS A 99 -0.03 -12.45 15.00
C LYS A 99 -0.24 -13.59 14.00
N ILE A 100 0.65 -13.69 13.01
CA ILE A 100 0.51 -14.64 11.90
C ILE A 100 1.30 -15.93 12.16
N ILE A 101 2.54 -15.78 12.60
CA ILE A 101 3.50 -16.83 12.96
C ILE A 101 3.99 -16.52 14.37
N PRO A 102 3.34 -17.06 15.41
CA PRO A 102 3.83 -16.90 16.77
C PRO A 102 5.16 -17.65 16.91
N PRO A 103 6.23 -17.02 17.40
CA PRO A 103 7.60 -17.56 17.30
C PRO A 103 7.84 -18.86 18.06
N ARG A 104 6.96 -19.23 18.99
CA ARG A 104 7.05 -20.48 19.78
C ARG A 104 5.95 -21.47 19.45
N LEU A 105 5.14 -21.21 18.41
CA LEU A 105 3.98 -22.04 18.14
C LEU A 105 4.37 -23.47 17.78
N LEU A 106 5.33 -23.62 16.87
CA LEU A 106 5.78 -24.95 16.43
C LEU A 106 6.52 -25.69 17.57
N ASP A 107 7.39 -25.01 18.31
CA ASP A 107 8.11 -25.59 19.44
C ASP A 107 7.16 -26.10 20.53
N GLN A 108 6.21 -25.26 20.96
CA GLN A 108 5.22 -25.63 21.97
C GLN A 108 4.25 -26.71 21.45
N LEU A 109 3.97 -26.74 20.15
CA LEU A 109 3.19 -27.81 19.55
C LEU A 109 3.94 -29.15 19.64
N LYS A 110 5.24 -29.17 19.34
CA LYS A 110 6.10 -30.36 19.48
C LYS A 110 6.22 -30.84 20.93
N ASP A 111 6.24 -29.92 21.90
CA ASP A 111 6.24 -30.27 23.32
C ASP A 111 4.90 -30.89 23.77
N THR A 112 3.79 -30.39 23.22
CA THR A 112 2.42 -30.80 23.60
C THR A 112 1.98 -32.08 22.92
N TYR A 113 2.37 -32.27 21.66
CA TYR A 113 1.97 -33.40 20.82
C TYR A 113 3.22 -34.11 20.32
N LYS A 114 3.45 -35.33 20.80
CA LYS A 114 4.64 -36.11 20.43
C LYS A 114 4.37 -37.01 19.21
N PRO A 115 5.37 -37.27 18.36
CA PRO A 115 5.26 -38.25 17.28
C PRO A 115 4.77 -39.61 17.79
N GLY A 116 3.86 -40.24 17.05
CA GLY A 116 3.33 -41.57 17.39
C GLY A 116 2.23 -41.60 18.46
N GLN A 117 1.76 -40.45 18.98
CA GLN A 117 0.55 -40.43 19.81
C GLN A 117 -0.72 -40.55 18.96
N GLU A 118 -1.60 -41.49 19.31
CA GLU A 118 -2.93 -41.61 18.68
C GLU A 118 -3.87 -40.46 19.08
N ASP A 119 -3.65 -39.86 20.25
CA ASP A 119 -4.47 -38.76 20.77
C ASP A 119 -4.10 -37.41 20.15
N ARG A 120 -4.56 -37.21 18.91
CA ARG A 120 -4.43 -35.98 18.13
C ARG A 120 -5.19 -34.78 18.73
N SER A 121 -6.04 -35.02 19.73
CA SER A 121 -6.89 -33.97 20.31
C SER A 121 -6.06 -32.89 21.01
N ALA A 122 -4.94 -33.27 21.65
CA ALA A 122 -4.04 -32.32 22.32
C ALA A 122 -3.44 -31.30 21.32
N GLY A 123 -2.93 -31.78 20.18
CA GLY A 123 -2.36 -30.92 19.14
C GLY A 123 -3.41 -30.03 18.47
N LEU A 124 -4.61 -30.57 18.17
CA LEU A 124 -5.72 -29.78 17.63
C LEU A 124 -6.18 -28.69 18.59
N ASN A 125 -6.37 -29.03 19.87
CA ASN A 125 -6.80 -28.08 20.90
C ASN A 125 -5.79 -26.93 21.05
N TYR A 126 -4.50 -27.24 21.03
CA TYR A 126 -3.44 -26.23 21.08
C TYR A 126 -3.46 -25.29 19.85
N CYS A 127 -3.62 -25.84 18.65
CA CYS A 127 -3.74 -25.04 17.43
C CYS A 127 -5.01 -24.16 17.42
N HIS A 128 -6.14 -24.70 17.89
CA HIS A 128 -7.39 -23.95 17.99
C HIS A 128 -7.31 -22.81 19.02
N ALA A 129 -6.56 -22.99 20.12
CA ALA A 129 -6.36 -21.96 21.12
C ALA A 129 -5.54 -20.76 20.62
N ASN A 130 -4.57 -20.98 19.73
CA ASN A 130 -3.68 -19.93 19.24
C ASN A 130 -4.26 -19.09 18.09
N ALA A 131 -5.33 -19.56 17.43
CA ALA A 131 -6.11 -18.87 16.39
C ALA A 131 -5.32 -18.16 15.27
N SER A 132 -4.04 -18.47 15.08
CA SER A 132 -3.17 -17.87 14.07
C SER A 132 -3.32 -18.59 12.72
N PRO A 133 -3.01 -17.94 11.59
CA PRO A 133 -2.98 -18.59 10.28
C PRO A 133 -2.08 -19.83 10.26
N LEU A 134 -0.87 -19.78 10.83
CA LEU A 134 -0.02 -20.96 10.95
C LEU A 134 -0.71 -22.07 11.75
N ALA A 135 -1.33 -21.75 12.89
CA ALA A 135 -2.02 -22.75 13.70
C ALA A 135 -3.17 -23.43 12.94
N ARG A 136 -3.90 -22.70 12.10
CA ARG A 136 -4.98 -23.26 11.28
C ARG A 136 -4.44 -24.20 10.19
N VAL A 137 -3.31 -23.85 9.60
CA VAL A 137 -2.62 -24.69 8.61
C VAL A 137 -2.14 -25.99 9.28
N LEU A 138 -1.47 -25.89 10.42
CA LEU A 138 -1.00 -27.06 11.16
C LEU A 138 -2.17 -27.92 11.68
N ALA A 139 -3.28 -27.33 12.13
CA ALA A 139 -4.48 -28.06 12.53
C ALA A 139 -5.07 -28.91 11.38
N ALA A 140 -5.06 -28.39 10.15
CA ALA A 140 -5.51 -29.14 8.98
C ALA A 140 -4.63 -30.37 8.72
N GLY A 141 -3.31 -30.23 8.88
CA GLY A 141 -2.36 -31.34 8.83
C GLY A 141 -2.62 -32.39 9.91
N ILE A 142 -2.71 -31.97 11.19
CA ILE A 142 -2.96 -32.87 12.33
C ILE A 142 -4.28 -33.66 12.13
N GLY A 143 -5.32 -33.02 11.62
CA GLY A 143 -6.60 -33.68 11.34
C GLY A 143 -6.50 -34.84 10.35
N LYS A 144 -5.51 -34.79 9.44
CA LYS A 144 -5.29 -35.79 8.38
C LYS A 144 -4.14 -36.75 8.65
N MET A 145 -3.44 -36.67 9.79
CA MET A 145 -2.30 -37.52 10.14
C MET A 145 -2.53 -39.04 10.16
N HIS A 146 -3.78 -39.50 10.07
CA HIS A 146 -4.11 -40.93 9.96
C HIS A 146 -4.05 -41.45 8.51
N ARG A 147 -3.77 -40.57 7.55
CA ARG A 147 -3.65 -40.85 6.12
C ARG A 147 -2.18 -40.96 5.74
N ASP A 148 -1.92 -41.27 4.47
CA ASP A 148 -0.61 -41.15 3.85
C ASP A 148 -0.05 -39.71 3.94
N GLU A 149 1.28 -39.61 3.89
CA GLU A 149 2.04 -38.35 3.91
C GLU A 149 1.54 -37.36 2.85
N GLN A 150 1.30 -37.84 1.63
CA GLN A 150 0.81 -37.01 0.52
C GLN A 150 -0.53 -36.33 0.85
N THR A 151 -1.45 -37.05 1.48
CA THR A 151 -2.75 -36.50 1.90
C THR A 151 -2.58 -35.42 2.99
N VAL A 152 -1.57 -35.54 3.85
CA VAL A 152 -1.28 -34.54 4.89
C VAL A 152 -0.64 -33.29 4.31
N GLU A 153 0.35 -33.46 3.44
CA GLU A 153 0.95 -32.35 2.68
C GLU A 153 -0.12 -31.59 1.90
N GLN A 154 -0.97 -32.30 1.17
CA GLN A 154 -2.06 -31.69 0.41
C GLN A 154 -3.04 -30.92 1.31
N ALA A 155 -3.38 -31.45 2.49
CA ALA A 155 -4.25 -30.76 3.43
C ALA A 155 -3.62 -29.48 4.00
N ILE A 156 -2.32 -29.48 4.23
CA ILE A 156 -1.53 -28.33 4.67
C ILE A 156 -1.46 -27.28 3.54
N GLU A 157 -1.19 -27.71 2.30
CA GLU A 157 -1.16 -26.84 1.12
C GLU A 157 -2.51 -26.16 0.88
N ASP A 158 -3.62 -26.91 0.91
CA ASP A 158 -4.97 -26.38 0.73
C ASP A 158 -5.34 -25.38 1.83
N ALA A 159 -5.03 -25.70 3.09
CA ALA A 159 -5.24 -24.78 4.20
C ALA A 159 -4.36 -23.53 4.08
N GLY A 160 -3.11 -23.70 3.66
CA GLY A 160 -2.15 -22.63 3.41
C GLY A 160 -2.65 -21.68 2.32
N ALA A 161 -3.07 -22.22 1.17
CA ALA A 161 -3.63 -21.45 0.06
C ALA A 161 -4.84 -20.60 0.50
N ASN A 162 -5.72 -21.18 1.32
CA ASN A 162 -6.87 -20.47 1.87
C ASN A 162 -6.48 -19.31 2.81
N GLU A 163 -5.49 -19.51 3.68
CA GLU A 163 -4.99 -18.45 4.57
C GLU A 163 -4.23 -17.37 3.78
N ILE A 164 -3.44 -17.74 2.76
CA ILE A 164 -2.79 -16.80 1.84
C ILE A 164 -3.83 -15.92 1.13
N ALA A 165 -4.92 -16.53 0.65
CA ALA A 165 -6.01 -15.79 0.01
C ALA A 165 -6.66 -14.77 0.96
N LYS A 166 -6.88 -15.15 2.23
CA LYS A 166 -7.38 -14.23 3.27
C LYS A 166 -6.42 -13.08 3.55
N LEU A 167 -5.12 -13.37 3.63
CA LEU A 167 -4.08 -12.35 3.80
C LEU A 167 -4.04 -11.38 2.61
N LYS A 168 -4.18 -11.87 1.38
CA LYS A 168 -4.19 -11.04 0.16
C LYS A 168 -5.51 -10.28 -0.07
N ARG A 169 -6.63 -10.69 0.51
CA ARG A 169 -7.97 -10.11 0.23
C ARG A 169 -8.02 -8.59 0.34
N ASN A 170 -7.59 -7.98 1.45
CA ASN A 170 -7.73 -6.52 1.60
C ASN A 170 -6.56 -5.74 0.92
N LEU A 171 -5.59 -6.41 0.28
CA LEU A 171 -4.67 -5.73 -0.65
C LEU A 171 -5.37 -5.30 -1.94
N ARG A 172 -6.43 -6.01 -2.35
CA ARG A 172 -7.21 -5.65 -3.55
C ARG A 172 -7.80 -4.25 -3.45
N GLY A 173 -8.32 -3.89 -2.27
CA GLY A 173 -8.84 -2.53 -2.01
C GLY A 173 -7.75 -1.47 -2.08
N LEU A 174 -6.57 -1.76 -1.52
CA LEU A 174 -5.44 -0.83 -1.53
C LEU A 174 -4.93 -0.59 -2.97
N PHE A 175 -4.83 -1.66 -3.76
CA PHE A 175 -4.50 -1.56 -5.19
C PHE A 175 -5.55 -0.75 -5.96
N ALA A 176 -6.84 -1.03 -5.74
CA ALA A 176 -7.92 -0.30 -6.38
C ALA A 176 -7.86 1.21 -6.09
N VAL A 177 -7.65 1.60 -4.84
CA VAL A 177 -7.47 3.02 -4.47
C VAL A 177 -6.26 3.64 -5.19
N GLY A 178 -5.12 2.94 -5.19
CA GLY A 178 -3.91 3.40 -5.85
C GLY A 178 -4.04 3.56 -7.37
N SER A 179 -4.86 2.73 -8.02
CA SER A 179 -5.13 2.79 -9.46
C SER A 179 -6.24 3.77 -9.84
N ILE A 180 -7.25 3.95 -8.99
CA ILE A 180 -8.41 4.82 -9.28
C ILE A 180 -8.09 6.29 -8.98
N ALA A 181 -7.31 6.60 -7.95
CA ALA A 181 -6.99 7.99 -7.58
C ALA A 181 -6.37 8.83 -8.72
N PRO A 182 -5.40 8.33 -9.52
CA PRO A 182 -4.90 9.05 -10.69
C PRO A 182 -5.95 9.24 -11.78
N LEU A 183 -6.81 8.23 -12.00
CA LEU A 183 -7.87 8.28 -12.99
C LEU A 183 -8.93 9.33 -12.62
N LEU A 184 -9.23 9.49 -11.34
CA LEU A 184 -10.08 10.57 -10.83
C LEU A 184 -9.44 11.94 -11.07
N GLY A 185 -8.12 12.08 -10.87
CA GLY A 185 -7.39 13.30 -11.17
C GLY A 185 -7.38 13.65 -12.67
N LEU A 186 -7.22 12.64 -13.53
CA LEU A 186 -7.32 12.79 -14.99
C LEU A 186 -8.75 13.15 -15.42
N LEU A 187 -9.78 12.59 -14.78
CA LEU A 187 -11.16 12.97 -15.05
C LEU A 187 -11.41 14.45 -14.65
N GLY A 188 -10.80 14.88 -13.54
CA GLY A 188 -10.78 16.27 -13.09
C GLY A 188 -10.17 17.22 -14.13
N THR A 189 -9.06 16.85 -14.76
CA THR A 189 -8.46 17.70 -15.82
C THR A 189 -9.36 17.85 -17.02
N VAL A 190 -9.94 16.75 -17.50
CA VAL A 190 -10.85 16.78 -18.65
C VAL A 190 -12.05 17.69 -18.33
N SER A 191 -12.62 17.58 -17.12
CA SER A 191 -13.73 18.45 -16.72
C SER A 191 -13.33 19.92 -16.61
N GLY A 192 -12.18 20.24 -16.00
CA GLY A 192 -11.69 21.62 -15.88
C GLY A 192 -11.44 22.27 -17.24
N MET A 193 -10.86 21.52 -18.18
CA MET A 193 -10.64 22.00 -19.55
C MET A 193 -11.96 22.23 -20.29
N ILE A 194 -12.95 21.35 -20.16
CA ILE A 194 -14.28 21.53 -20.77
C ILE A 194 -14.92 22.83 -20.26
N LYS A 195 -14.90 23.08 -18.94
CA LYS A 195 -15.42 24.32 -18.35
C LYS A 195 -14.68 25.55 -18.87
N ALA A 196 -13.35 25.48 -18.96
CA ALA A 196 -12.51 26.58 -19.43
C ALA A 196 -12.87 26.99 -20.87
N PHE A 197 -13.02 26.02 -21.78
CA PHE A 197 -13.41 26.27 -23.16
C PHE A 197 -14.86 26.74 -23.32
N GLN A 198 -15.79 26.23 -22.51
CA GLN A 198 -17.18 26.68 -22.51
C GLN A 198 -17.31 28.15 -22.08
N VAL A 199 -16.53 28.60 -21.10
CA VAL A 199 -16.51 30.01 -20.69
C VAL A 199 -15.90 30.90 -21.78
N ALA A 200 -14.83 30.42 -22.43
CA ALA A 200 -14.17 31.13 -23.52
C ALA A 200 -15.06 31.28 -24.76
N SER A 201 -15.88 30.27 -25.10
CA SER A 201 -16.79 30.33 -26.26
C SER A 201 -17.96 31.31 -26.06
N VAL A 202 -18.46 31.45 -24.83
CA VAL A 202 -19.60 32.32 -24.52
C VAL A 202 -19.20 33.79 -24.30
N LYS A 203 -18.04 34.03 -23.65
CA LYS A 203 -17.62 35.40 -23.26
C LYS A 203 -16.61 36.04 -24.23
N GLY A 204 -16.22 35.32 -25.29
CA GLY A 204 -15.16 35.72 -26.22
C GLY A 204 -13.77 35.62 -25.59
N LEU A 205 -12.73 35.68 -26.44
CA LEU A 205 -11.31 35.54 -26.07
C LEU A 205 -10.79 36.63 -25.09
N GLY A 206 -11.61 37.62 -24.72
CA GLY A 206 -11.23 38.79 -23.91
C GLY A 206 -11.00 38.54 -22.41
N LYS A 207 -11.18 37.31 -21.90
CA LYS A 207 -10.89 36.97 -20.50
C LYS A 207 -9.92 35.78 -20.39
N ALA A 208 -8.68 36.00 -20.81
CA ALA A 208 -7.56 35.07 -20.62
C ALA A 208 -7.46 34.55 -19.17
N THR A 209 -7.82 35.38 -18.19
CA THR A 209 -7.85 35.03 -16.76
C THR A 209 -8.80 33.87 -16.45
N SER A 210 -9.98 33.81 -17.07
CA SER A 210 -10.97 32.75 -16.83
C SER A 210 -10.55 31.42 -17.45
N LEU A 211 -9.89 31.46 -18.61
CA LEU A 211 -9.29 30.28 -19.22
C LEU A 211 -8.15 29.74 -18.35
N ALA A 212 -7.27 30.62 -17.88
CA ALA A 212 -6.15 30.26 -17.00
C ALA A 212 -6.64 29.61 -15.69
N GLN A 213 -7.74 30.08 -15.12
CA GLN A 213 -8.33 29.50 -13.90
C GLN A 213 -8.82 28.06 -14.12
N GLY A 214 -9.49 27.76 -15.24
CA GLY A 214 -9.98 26.40 -15.51
C GLY A 214 -8.84 25.40 -15.82
N ILE A 215 -7.77 25.87 -16.48
CA ILE A 215 -6.54 25.08 -16.67
C ILE A 215 -5.86 24.81 -15.31
N TYR A 216 -5.85 25.81 -14.42
CA TYR A 216 -5.28 25.66 -13.09
C TYR A 216 -6.06 24.65 -12.23
N GLU A 217 -7.40 24.73 -12.19
CA GLU A 217 -8.28 23.74 -11.54
C GLU A 217 -7.97 22.32 -12.07
N ALA A 218 -7.84 22.17 -13.39
CA ALA A 218 -7.48 20.91 -14.01
C ALA A 218 -6.14 20.37 -13.48
N LEU A 219 -5.08 21.17 -13.52
CA LEU A 219 -3.75 20.72 -13.07
C LEU A 219 -3.71 20.36 -11.58
N VAL A 220 -4.42 21.11 -10.73
CA VAL A 220 -4.53 20.85 -9.29
C VAL A 220 -5.16 19.50 -9.01
N THR A 221 -6.24 19.14 -9.70
CA THR A 221 -6.92 17.85 -9.46
C THR A 221 -6.06 16.64 -9.84
N THR A 222 -5.29 16.73 -10.93
CA THR A 222 -4.33 15.68 -11.29
C THR A 222 -3.19 15.56 -10.28
N TYR A 223 -2.64 16.70 -9.86
CA TYR A 223 -1.61 16.69 -8.81
C TYR A 223 -2.10 16.02 -7.54
N ALA A 224 -3.32 16.36 -7.07
CA ALA A 224 -3.92 15.75 -5.88
C ALA A 224 -4.14 14.24 -6.05
N GLY A 225 -4.64 13.78 -7.21
CA GLY A 225 -4.83 12.37 -7.49
C GLY A 225 -3.53 11.57 -7.45
N LEU A 226 -2.45 12.11 -8.02
CA LEU A 226 -1.12 11.48 -7.99
C LEU A 226 -0.52 11.49 -6.58
N LEU A 227 -0.71 12.58 -5.82
CA LEU A 227 -0.23 12.72 -4.46
C LEU A 227 -0.79 11.62 -3.54
N VAL A 228 -2.04 11.21 -3.76
CA VAL A 228 -2.69 10.11 -3.02
C VAL A 228 -2.28 8.75 -3.57
N ALA A 229 -2.15 8.60 -4.89
CA ALA A 229 -1.90 7.31 -5.52
C ALA A 229 -0.49 6.76 -5.26
N ILE A 230 0.53 7.61 -5.38
CA ILE A 230 1.94 7.20 -5.25
C ILE A 230 2.20 6.51 -3.90
N PRO A 231 1.82 7.11 -2.75
CA PRO A 231 2.06 6.49 -1.45
C PRO A 231 1.27 5.19 -1.27
N VAL A 232 0.01 5.17 -1.70
CA VAL A 232 -0.86 3.99 -1.63
C VAL A 232 -0.24 2.81 -2.38
N LEU A 233 0.28 3.04 -3.59
CA LEU A 233 0.94 2.00 -4.37
C LEU A 233 2.27 1.54 -3.74
N VAL A 234 3.06 2.45 -3.16
CA VAL A 234 4.28 2.08 -2.43
C VAL A 234 3.94 1.16 -1.25
N PHE A 235 2.92 1.47 -0.46
CA PHE A 235 2.47 0.62 0.62
C PHE A 235 1.90 -0.72 0.12
N TYR A 236 1.18 -0.72 -0.99
CA TYR A 236 0.70 -1.96 -1.62
C TYR A 236 1.85 -2.92 -1.94
N TYR A 237 2.89 -2.46 -2.64
CA TYR A 237 4.03 -3.32 -2.98
C TYR A 237 4.83 -3.74 -1.74
N TYR A 238 4.94 -2.86 -0.74
CA TYR A 238 5.55 -3.21 0.54
C TYR A 238 4.80 -4.36 1.24
N PHE A 239 3.48 -4.25 1.36
CA PHE A 239 2.67 -5.30 2.00
C PHE A 239 2.66 -6.58 1.20
N LEU A 240 2.66 -6.51 -0.13
CA LEU A 240 2.76 -7.68 -0.99
C LEU A 240 4.04 -8.46 -0.70
N GLY A 241 5.20 -7.79 -0.73
CA GLY A 241 6.48 -8.42 -0.40
C GLY A 241 6.59 -8.86 1.07
N LYS A 242 5.85 -8.23 1.98
CA LYS A 242 5.77 -8.68 3.39
C LYS A 242 4.97 -9.97 3.53
N ILE A 243 3.84 -10.09 2.82
CA ILE A 243 3.04 -11.31 2.79
C ILE A 243 3.88 -12.44 2.20
N ASP A 244 4.55 -12.24 1.08
CA ASP A 244 5.33 -13.30 0.43
C ASP A 244 6.41 -13.88 1.37
N ARG A 245 7.05 -13.05 2.21
CA ARG A 245 7.99 -13.54 3.25
C ARG A 245 7.31 -14.36 4.33
N ILE A 246 6.13 -13.93 4.79
CA ILE A 246 5.36 -14.66 5.79
C ILE A 246 4.90 -16.00 5.22
N VAL A 247 4.50 -16.02 3.95
CA VAL A 247 4.11 -17.26 3.25
C VAL A 247 5.27 -18.23 3.13
N SER A 248 6.45 -17.74 2.74
CA SER A 248 7.67 -18.57 2.70
C SER A 248 7.97 -19.18 4.06
N GLU A 249 7.95 -18.36 5.12
CA GLU A 249 8.23 -18.85 6.48
C GLU A 249 7.17 -19.83 6.99
N MET A 250 5.90 -19.60 6.65
CA MET A 250 4.81 -20.54 6.96
C MET A 250 5.01 -21.87 6.24
N ASN A 251 5.50 -21.85 5.00
CA ASN A 251 5.82 -23.05 4.22
C ASN A 251 6.99 -23.82 4.84
N ASP A 252 8.06 -23.13 5.21
CA ASP A 252 9.24 -23.75 5.85
C ASP A 252 8.84 -24.45 7.16
N LEU A 253 8.02 -23.81 7.99
CA LEU A 253 7.50 -24.39 9.25
C LEU A 253 6.54 -25.56 9.01
N SER A 254 5.77 -25.53 7.92
CA SER A 254 4.89 -26.63 7.53
C SER A 254 5.67 -27.86 7.08
N ILE A 255 6.76 -27.68 6.32
CA ILE A 255 7.66 -28.77 5.92
C ILE A 255 8.32 -29.36 7.16
N GLU A 256 8.87 -28.52 8.04
CA GLU A 256 9.46 -28.96 9.30
C GLU A 256 8.47 -29.74 10.18
N PHE A 257 7.20 -29.35 10.17
CA PHE A 257 6.13 -30.11 10.82
C PHE A 257 5.95 -31.49 10.19
N VAL A 258 5.79 -31.60 8.86
CA VAL A 258 5.61 -32.90 8.19
C VAL A 258 6.81 -33.81 8.46
N GLU A 259 8.03 -33.32 8.28
CA GLU A 259 9.26 -34.09 8.55
C GLU A 259 9.30 -34.60 9.99
N HIS A 260 8.95 -33.78 11.00
CA HIS A 260 9.02 -34.19 12.40
C HIS A 260 8.00 -35.28 12.77
N TYR A 261 6.81 -35.27 12.16
CA TYR A 261 5.70 -36.16 12.53
C TYR A 261 5.49 -37.34 11.59
N MET A 262 6.00 -37.27 10.35
CA MET A 262 5.85 -38.31 9.33
C MET A 262 7.16 -38.99 8.94
N ALA A 263 8.34 -38.47 9.32
CA ALA A 263 9.56 -39.23 9.17
C ALA A 263 9.43 -40.57 9.92
N GLU A 264 9.51 -41.68 9.19
CA GLU A 264 9.43 -43.03 9.74
C GLU A 264 10.30 -43.15 11.01
N PRO A 265 9.81 -43.77 12.10
CA PRO A 265 10.72 -44.27 13.12
C PRO A 265 11.65 -45.26 12.41
N ALA A 266 12.95 -44.94 12.37
CA ALA A 266 13.98 -45.85 11.90
C ALA A 266 13.71 -47.23 12.52
N LYS A 267 13.37 -48.19 11.66
CA LYS A 267 13.00 -49.57 12.01
C LYS A 267 14.01 -50.09 13.03
N ALA A 268 13.54 -50.33 14.25
CA ALA A 268 14.24 -51.10 15.28
C ALA A 268 14.25 -52.59 14.91
#